data_AF-A0A7C3NRF5-F1
#
_entry.id   AF-A0A7C3NRF5-F1
#
_cell.length_a   1.000
_cell.length_b   1.000
_cell.length_c   1.000
_cell.angle_alpha   90.00
_cell.angle_beta   90.00
_cell.angle_gamma   90.00
#
_symmetry.space_group_name_H-M   'P 1'
#
loop_
_entity.id
_entity.type
_entity.pdbx_description
1 polymer ?
#
loop_
_entity_poly.entity_id
_entity_poly.type
_entity_poly.pdbx_seq_one_letter_code
_entity_poly.pdbx_strand_id
1 'polypeptide(L)'
;MEQIDYIVSKVRNLEQNILAVHSRLEEVLRTHIENLKARGQSFEANPIPAEAIITREEEETILRAEFEMKLLTEAFYYFAGRVRSILRHSSAPLPGLASFECEGVRNTRNKLLEHPEGKGSHVFIRSFAWGGAQGPVIKALRYDPQQHVFPDRGLYENAREFRENLERCIRTALGIA
;
A
#
# COMPACT_ATOMS: atom_id res chain seq x y z
N MET A 1 -1.65 -18.86 -3.04
CA MET A 1 -1.66 -18.05 -1.81
C MET A 1 -0.30 -17.45 -1.54
N GLU A 2 0.75 -18.28 -1.54
CA GLU A 2 2.15 -17.88 -1.31
C GLU A 2 2.61 -16.62 -2.06
N GLN A 3 2.23 -16.43 -3.32
CA GLN A 3 2.61 -15.23 -4.09
C GLN A 3 2.03 -13.93 -3.51
N ILE A 4 0.77 -13.95 -3.02
CA ILE A 4 0.14 -12.79 -2.38
C ILE A 4 0.82 -12.52 -1.04
N ASP A 5 1.05 -13.58 -0.26
CA ASP A 5 1.72 -13.48 1.04
C ASP A 5 3.16 -12.97 0.88
N TYR A 6 3.85 -13.38 -0.19
CA TYR A 6 5.17 -12.86 -0.56
C TYR A 6 5.11 -11.36 -0.85
N ILE A 7 4.17 -10.89 -1.69
CA ILE A 7 4.03 -9.46 -2.00
C ILE A 7 3.78 -8.66 -0.72
N VAL A 8 2.82 -9.09 0.10
CA VAL A 8 2.48 -8.40 1.37
C VAL A 8 3.68 -8.36 2.31
N SER A 9 4.37 -9.48 2.48
CA SER A 9 5.55 -9.57 3.36
C SER A 9 6.70 -8.71 2.85
N LYS A 10 6.93 -8.72 1.54
CA LYS A 10 7.97 -7.90 0.90
C LYS A 10 7.69 -6.41 1.07
N VAL A 11 6.45 -5.98 0.85
CA VAL A 11 6.04 -4.57 1.07
C VAL A 11 6.24 -4.17 2.53
N ARG A 12 5.84 -5.00 3.50
CA ARG A 12 6.09 -4.73 4.93
C ARG A 12 7.57 -4.55 5.23
N ASN A 13 8.43 -5.41 4.69
CA ASN A 13 9.87 -5.29 4.89
C ASN A 13 10.43 -3.98 4.30
N LEU A 14 9.93 -3.55 3.14
CA LEU A 14 10.31 -2.26 2.55
C LEU A 14 9.85 -1.08 3.42
N GLU A 15 8.63 -1.12 3.96
CA GLU A 15 8.16 -0.11 4.92
C GLU A 15 9.05 -0.05 6.16
N GLN A 16 9.43 -1.21 6.72
CA GLN A 16 10.32 -1.27 7.88
C GLN A 16 11.71 -0.67 7.60
N ASN A 17 12.26 -0.88 6.40
CA ASN A 17 13.53 -0.27 6.02
C ASN A 17 13.47 1.27 6.05
N ILE A 18 12.38 1.85 5.54
CA ILE A 18 12.20 3.31 5.55
C ILE A 18 11.95 3.81 6.98
N LEU A 19 11.11 3.11 7.74
CA LEU A 19 10.82 3.45 9.14
C LEU A 19 12.06 3.39 10.03
N ALA A 20 13.01 2.48 9.75
CA ALA A 20 14.27 2.42 10.49
C ALA A 20 15.11 3.69 10.30
N VAL A 21 15.16 4.23 9.07
CA VAL A 21 15.83 5.51 8.79
C VAL A 21 15.15 6.65 9.53
N HIS A 22 13.82 6.75 9.45
CA HIS A 22 13.08 7.79 10.18
C HIS A 22 13.25 7.69 11.69
N SER A 23 13.17 6.49 12.26
CA SER A 23 13.31 6.26 13.70
C SER A 23 14.69 6.69 14.20
N ARG A 24 15.74 6.39 13.41
CA ARG A 24 17.11 6.84 13.69
C ARG A 24 17.20 8.37 13.71
N LEU A 25 16.64 9.05 12.70
CA LEU A 25 16.66 10.52 12.61
C LEU A 25 15.90 11.17 13.77
N GLU A 26 14.72 10.65 14.09
CA GLU A 26 13.90 11.11 15.22
C GLU A 26 14.65 10.98 16.55
N GLU A 27 15.35 9.86 16.77
CA GLU A 27 16.13 9.62 17.98
C GLU A 27 17.30 10.60 18.12
N VAL A 28 18.04 10.84 17.03
CA VAL A 28 19.15 11.82 17.01
C VAL A 28 18.62 13.23 17.29
N LEU A 29 17.55 13.64 16.60
CA LEU A 29 16.96 14.97 16.79
C LEU A 29 16.42 15.15 18.20
N ARG A 30 15.72 14.15 18.75
CA ARG A 30 15.22 14.17 20.13
C ARG A 30 16.36 14.37 21.13
N THR A 31 17.41 13.56 21.01
CA THR A 31 18.60 13.65 21.89
C THR A 31 19.29 15.00 21.77
N HIS A 32 19.39 15.54 20.56
CA HIS A 32 19.96 16.86 20.33
C HIS A 32 19.14 17.98 20.98
N ILE A 33 17.82 17.95 20.81
CA ILE A 33 16.90 18.92 21.41
C ILE A 33 16.99 18.89 22.94
N GLU A 34 17.05 17.69 23.54
CA GLU A 34 17.21 17.53 24.98
C GLU A 34 18.53 18.12 25.49
N ASN A 35 19.63 17.88 24.76
CA ASN A 35 20.94 18.45 25.08
C ASN A 35 20.97 19.98 24.99
N LEU A 36 20.35 20.57 23.97
CA LEU A 36 20.25 22.04 23.85
C LEU A 36 19.45 22.64 24.99
N LYS A 37 18.30 22.03 25.34
CA LYS A 37 17.46 22.45 26.47
C LYS A 37 18.24 22.41 27.78
N ALA A 38 18.99 21.34 28.03
CA ALA A 38 19.82 21.20 29.24
C ALA A 38 20.91 22.29 29.35
N ARG A 39 21.36 22.84 28.21
CA ARG A 39 22.36 23.91 28.13
C ARG A 39 21.77 25.32 28.06
N GLY A 40 20.43 25.45 28.06
CA GLY A 40 19.76 26.74 27.87
C GLY A 40 20.00 27.37 26.50
N GLN A 41 20.31 26.55 25.49
CA GLN A 41 20.59 27.00 24.12
C GLN A 41 19.32 26.92 23.27
N SER A 42 19.11 27.90 22.37
CA SER A 42 17.98 27.88 21.44
C SER A 42 18.24 26.94 20.25
N PHE A 43 17.18 26.36 19.69
CA PHE A 43 17.30 25.47 18.54
C PHE A 43 17.75 26.24 17.29
N GLU A 44 17.22 27.43 17.07
CA GLU A 44 17.49 28.26 15.89
C GLU A 44 18.95 28.72 15.80
N ALA A 45 19.64 28.81 16.94
CA ALA A 45 21.05 29.21 17.00
C ALA A 45 22.03 28.03 16.85
N ASN A 46 21.53 26.79 16.79
CA ASN A 46 22.36 25.59 16.74
C ASN A 46 22.07 24.79 15.48
N PRO A 47 23.10 24.40 14.71
CA PRO A 47 22.90 23.62 13.50
C PRO A 47 22.37 22.22 13.85
N ILE A 48 21.61 21.66 12.91
CA ILE A 48 21.18 20.26 12.97
C ILE A 48 22.43 19.36 13.01
N PRO A 49 22.49 18.33 13.88
CA PRO A 49 23.61 17.39 13.92
C PRO A 49 23.83 16.73 12.56
N ALA A 50 25.10 16.47 12.20
CA ALA A 50 25.42 15.78 10.96
C ALA A 50 24.78 14.37 10.92
N GLU A 51 24.62 13.74 12.08
CA GLU A 51 23.95 12.45 12.26
C GLU A 51 22.44 12.53 12.00
N ALA A 52 21.82 13.71 12.08
CA ALA A 52 20.40 13.93 11.77
C ALA A 52 20.17 14.32 10.30
N ILE A 53 21.19 14.18 9.45
CA ILE A 53 21.09 14.38 8.01
C ILE A 53 20.90 13.00 7.36
N ILE A 54 19.98 12.92 6.39
CA ILE A 54 19.81 11.72 5.55
C ILE A 54 21.06 11.58 4.70
N THR A 55 21.73 10.44 4.80
CA THR A 55 22.87 10.13 3.95
C THR A 55 22.39 9.80 2.54
N ARG A 56 23.27 9.95 1.54
CA ARG A 56 22.97 9.58 0.16
C ARG A 56 22.54 8.11 0.03
N GLU A 57 23.18 7.20 0.77
CA GLU A 57 22.84 5.78 0.76
C GLU A 57 21.42 5.51 1.32
N GLU A 58 21.04 6.23 2.38
CA GLU A 58 19.69 6.16 2.94
C GLU A 58 18.66 6.75 1.97
N GLU A 59 18.96 7.88 1.33
CA GLU A 59 18.10 8.46 0.30
C GLU A 59 17.87 7.47 -0.85
N GLU A 60 18.93 6.86 -1.37
CA GLU A 60 18.84 5.83 -2.42
C GLU A 60 18.02 4.62 -1.96
N THR A 61 18.17 4.21 -0.70
CA THR A 61 17.39 3.12 -0.09
C THR A 61 15.91 3.46 0.00
N ILE A 62 15.57 4.66 0.46
CA ILE A 62 14.20 5.15 0.58
C ILE A 62 13.55 5.20 -0.81
N LEU A 63 14.20 5.87 -1.77
CA LEU A 63 13.66 6.02 -3.12
C LEU A 63 13.42 4.67 -3.80
N ARG A 64 14.36 3.73 -3.66
CA ARG A 64 14.21 2.37 -4.18
C ARG A 64 13.06 1.65 -3.50
N ALA A 65 12.95 1.72 -2.18
CA ALA A 65 11.91 1.06 -1.42
C ALA A 65 10.52 1.61 -1.78
N GLU A 66 10.36 2.93 -1.89
CA GLU A 66 9.11 3.57 -2.31
C GLU A 66 8.68 3.15 -3.71
N PHE A 67 9.63 3.14 -4.66
CA PHE A 67 9.37 2.67 -6.02
C PHE A 67 8.92 1.21 -6.02
N GLU A 68 9.64 0.33 -5.32
CA GLU A 68 9.36 -1.10 -5.28
C GLU A 68 8.02 -1.38 -4.59
N MET A 69 7.69 -0.68 -3.49
CA MET A 69 6.39 -0.80 -2.83
C MET A 69 5.24 -0.42 -3.76
N LYS A 70 5.37 0.69 -4.49
CA LYS A 70 4.35 1.11 -5.45
C LYS A 70 4.18 0.09 -6.56
N LEU A 71 5.29 -0.38 -7.14
CA LEU A 71 5.28 -1.39 -8.20
C LEU A 71 4.60 -2.68 -7.74
N LEU A 72 4.97 -3.19 -6.56
CA LEU A 72 4.40 -4.41 -6.00
C LEU A 72 2.90 -4.25 -5.68
N THR A 73 2.49 -3.08 -5.18
CA THR A 73 1.09 -2.78 -4.88
C THR A 73 0.24 -2.77 -6.16
N GLU A 74 0.71 -2.09 -7.21
CA GLU A 74 0.02 -2.10 -8.51
C GLU A 74 0.00 -3.51 -9.12
N ALA A 75 1.12 -4.24 -9.07
CA ALA A 75 1.21 -5.61 -9.55
C ALA A 75 0.21 -6.55 -8.87
N PHE A 76 0.04 -6.44 -7.54
CA PHE A 76 -0.99 -7.18 -6.81
C PHE A 76 -2.38 -6.95 -7.41
N TYR A 77 -2.77 -5.68 -7.62
CA TYR A 77 -4.10 -5.36 -8.17
C TYR A 77 -4.27 -5.94 -9.57
N TYR A 78 -3.25 -5.85 -10.43
CA TYR A 78 -3.31 -6.44 -11.78
C TYR A 78 -3.46 -7.97 -11.75
N PHE A 79 -2.64 -8.67 -10.95
CA PHE A 79 -2.70 -10.13 -10.84
C PHE A 79 -4.01 -10.61 -10.20
N ALA A 80 -4.40 -10.03 -9.07
CA ALA A 80 -5.63 -10.37 -8.38
C ALA A 80 -6.86 -10.10 -9.27
N GLY A 81 -6.89 -8.98 -9.99
CA GLY A 81 -7.94 -8.68 -10.96
C GLY A 81 -7.99 -9.66 -12.11
N ARG A 82 -6.83 -10.13 -12.59
CA ARG A 82 -6.77 -11.16 -13.65
C ARG A 82 -7.29 -12.50 -13.15
N VAL A 83 -6.91 -12.94 -11.95
CA VAL A 83 -7.43 -14.17 -11.33
C VAL A 83 -8.96 -14.07 -11.21
N ARG A 84 -9.48 -12.97 -10.67
CA ARG A 84 -10.93 -12.73 -10.59
C ARG A 84 -11.62 -12.90 -11.96
N SER A 85 -11.06 -12.29 -13.02
CA SER A 85 -11.63 -12.38 -14.36
C SER A 85 -11.61 -13.80 -14.95
N ILE A 86 -10.58 -14.60 -14.64
CA ILE A 86 -10.50 -16.00 -15.06
C ILE A 86 -11.56 -16.84 -14.33
N LEU A 87 -11.64 -16.72 -13.00
CA LEU A 87 -12.58 -17.52 -12.19
C LEU A 87 -14.04 -17.26 -12.59
N ARG A 88 -14.35 -16.02 -12.97
CA ARG A 88 -15.70 -15.57 -13.33
C ARG A 88 -15.94 -15.40 -14.83
N HIS A 89 -15.12 -16.00 -15.68
CA HIS A 89 -15.22 -15.75 -17.12
C HIS A 89 -16.64 -16.07 -17.62
N SER A 90 -17.29 -15.14 -18.33
CA SER A 90 -18.73 -15.24 -18.63
C SER A 90 -19.08 -16.43 -19.52
N SER A 91 -18.20 -16.80 -20.45
CA SER A 91 -18.43 -17.94 -21.36
C SER A 91 -17.96 -19.29 -20.81
N ALA A 92 -17.12 -19.29 -19.78
CA ALA A 92 -16.47 -20.50 -19.26
C ALA A 92 -15.97 -20.27 -17.83
N PRO A 93 -16.88 -20.02 -16.86
CA PRO A 93 -16.46 -19.80 -15.48
C PRO A 93 -15.90 -21.10 -14.91
N LEU A 94 -14.96 -20.99 -13.98
CA LEU A 94 -14.42 -22.18 -13.32
C LEU A 94 -15.54 -22.78 -12.43
N PRO A 95 -15.89 -24.07 -12.56
CA PRO A 95 -17.01 -24.66 -11.85
C PRO A 95 -16.91 -24.45 -10.33
N GLY A 96 -18.02 -24.03 -9.71
CA GLY A 96 -18.08 -23.73 -8.28
C GLY A 96 -17.44 -22.40 -7.84
N LEU A 97 -16.73 -21.69 -8.73
CA LEU A 97 -15.98 -20.47 -8.39
C LEU A 97 -16.48 -19.21 -9.10
N ALA A 98 -17.54 -19.31 -9.89
CA ALA A 98 -18.15 -18.20 -10.62
C ALA A 98 -18.65 -17.06 -9.71
N SER A 99 -18.95 -17.36 -8.44
CA SER A 99 -19.43 -16.41 -7.44
C SER A 99 -18.30 -15.64 -6.73
N PHE A 100 -17.03 -15.98 -6.97
CA PHE A 100 -15.90 -15.30 -6.34
C PHE A 100 -15.94 -13.80 -6.61
N GLU A 101 -15.83 -12.96 -5.58
CA GLU A 101 -15.79 -11.51 -5.70
C GLU A 101 -14.80 -10.92 -4.71
N CYS A 102 -14.18 -9.81 -5.08
CA CYS A 102 -13.27 -9.05 -4.23
C CYS A 102 -13.40 -7.59 -4.66
N GLU A 103 -14.27 -6.87 -3.96
CA GLU A 103 -14.67 -5.53 -4.38
C GLU A 103 -13.52 -4.54 -4.27
N GLY A 104 -12.65 -4.68 -3.28
CA GLY A 104 -11.45 -3.85 -3.12
C GLY A 104 -10.57 -3.95 -4.35
N VAL A 105 -10.20 -5.16 -4.76
CA VAL A 105 -9.40 -5.39 -5.98
C VAL A 105 -10.13 -4.91 -7.23
N ARG A 106 -11.42 -5.24 -7.39
CA ARG A 106 -12.21 -4.84 -8.56
C ARG A 106 -12.29 -3.33 -8.70
N ASN A 107 -12.64 -2.62 -7.63
CA ASN A 107 -12.82 -1.17 -7.64
C ASN A 107 -11.47 -0.48 -7.80
N THR A 108 -10.45 -0.83 -7.01
CA THR A 108 -9.13 -0.18 -7.11
C THR A 108 -8.52 -0.37 -8.50
N ARG A 109 -8.48 -1.59 -9.04
CA ARG A 109 -7.96 -1.83 -10.39
C ARG A 109 -8.76 -1.07 -11.44
N ASN A 110 -10.07 -1.27 -11.51
CA ASN A 110 -10.86 -0.76 -12.63
C ASN A 110 -11.08 0.75 -12.54
N LYS A 111 -11.29 1.30 -11.34
CA LYS A 111 -11.68 2.70 -11.14
C LYS A 111 -10.50 3.61 -10.81
N LEU A 112 -9.39 3.09 -10.29
CA LEU A 112 -8.24 3.91 -9.89
C LEU A 112 -7.02 3.68 -10.79
N LEU A 113 -6.79 2.46 -11.28
CA LEU A 113 -5.61 2.16 -12.12
C LEU A 113 -5.93 2.22 -13.63
N GLU A 114 -6.93 1.47 -14.10
CA GLU A 114 -7.16 1.29 -15.54
C GLU A 114 -8.01 2.39 -16.18
N HIS A 115 -9.10 2.78 -15.52
CA HIS A 115 -10.05 3.76 -16.05
C HIS A 115 -10.38 4.88 -15.05
N PRO A 116 -9.37 5.61 -14.54
CA PRO A 116 -9.62 6.74 -13.63
C PRO A 116 -10.49 7.84 -14.25
N GLU A 117 -10.48 7.96 -15.58
CA GLU A 117 -11.31 8.87 -16.38
C GLU A 117 -12.72 8.34 -16.70
N GLY A 118 -13.01 7.08 -16.38
CA GLY A 118 -14.30 6.47 -16.68
C GLY A 118 -15.46 7.14 -15.94
N LYS A 119 -16.66 7.06 -16.53
CA LYS A 119 -17.92 7.58 -15.94
C LYS A 119 -18.09 7.04 -14.52
N GLY A 120 -17.85 7.90 -13.53
CA GLY A 120 -18.06 7.62 -12.11
C GLY A 120 -16.82 7.64 -11.22
N SER A 121 -15.58 7.56 -11.74
CA SER A 121 -14.38 7.71 -10.88
C SER A 121 -13.95 9.17 -10.79
N HIS A 122 -13.52 9.75 -11.92
CA HIS A 122 -13.00 11.12 -12.01
C HIS A 122 -11.81 11.41 -11.06
N VAL A 123 -11.19 10.39 -10.47
CA VAL A 123 -10.04 10.56 -9.57
C VAL A 123 -8.77 10.62 -10.41
N PHE A 124 -8.38 11.82 -10.85
CA PHE A 124 -7.27 11.99 -11.80
C PHE A 124 -5.90 12.08 -11.13
N ILE A 125 -5.83 12.57 -9.88
CA ILE A 125 -4.56 12.73 -9.15
C ILE A 125 -3.85 11.38 -9.11
N ARG A 126 -2.60 11.35 -9.59
CA ARG A 126 -1.72 10.18 -9.51
C ARG A 126 -0.91 10.29 -8.24
N SER A 127 -1.48 9.79 -7.15
CA SER A 127 -0.84 9.77 -5.84
C SER A 127 -0.71 8.34 -5.33
N PHE A 128 0.27 8.14 -4.46
CA PHE A 128 0.54 6.91 -3.75
C PHE A 128 0.92 7.30 -2.33
N ALA A 129 0.39 6.60 -1.33
CA ALA A 129 0.76 6.81 0.07
C ALA A 129 0.96 5.46 0.76
N TRP A 130 1.77 5.45 1.80
CA TRP A 130 2.08 4.28 2.61
C TRP A 130 2.27 4.72 4.07
N GLY A 131 2.44 3.76 5.00
CA GLY A 131 2.63 4.04 6.43
C GLY A 131 1.35 3.97 7.28
N GLY A 132 0.18 3.75 6.66
CA GLY A 132 -1.06 3.43 7.37
C GLY A 132 -1.14 1.95 7.75
N ALA A 133 -1.94 1.61 8.78
CA ALA A 133 -2.12 0.24 9.26
C ALA A 133 -2.65 -0.73 8.19
N GLN A 134 -3.39 -0.20 7.22
CA GLN A 134 -3.95 -0.92 6.07
C GLN A 134 -2.95 -1.17 4.92
N GLY A 135 -1.71 -0.68 5.05
CA GLY A 135 -0.68 -0.76 4.02
C GLY A 135 -0.83 0.30 2.93
N PRO A 136 -0.06 0.19 1.84
CA PRO A 136 -0.04 1.20 0.79
C PRO A 136 -1.38 1.40 0.07
N VAL A 137 -1.65 2.64 -0.34
CA VAL A 137 -2.92 3.11 -0.90
C VAL A 137 -2.68 3.79 -2.25
N ILE A 138 -3.45 3.37 -3.25
CA ILE A 138 -3.48 3.97 -4.59
C ILE A 138 -4.44 5.18 -4.59
N LYS A 139 -3.99 6.29 -5.16
CA LYS A 139 -4.73 7.57 -5.23
C LYS A 139 -5.18 8.05 -3.84
N ALA A 140 -4.23 8.09 -2.90
CA ALA A 140 -4.47 8.54 -1.52
C ALA A 140 -4.82 10.03 -1.43
N LEU A 141 -4.13 10.89 -2.19
CA LEU A 141 -4.46 12.32 -2.29
C LEU A 141 -5.64 12.53 -3.23
N ARG A 142 -6.66 13.25 -2.75
CA ARG A 142 -7.93 13.50 -3.42
C ARG A 142 -8.43 14.91 -3.16
N TYR A 143 -9.06 15.53 -4.16
CA TYR A 143 -9.82 16.77 -3.95
C TYR A 143 -11.15 16.47 -3.27
N ASP A 144 -11.68 17.42 -2.50
CA ASP A 144 -13.09 17.42 -2.10
C ASP A 144 -13.94 17.65 -3.38
N PRO A 145 -14.98 16.84 -3.70
CA PRO A 145 -15.63 15.77 -2.91
C PRO A 145 -15.25 14.33 -3.26
N GLN A 146 -14.12 14.11 -3.94
CA GLN A 146 -13.69 12.79 -4.44
C GLN A 146 -13.22 11.82 -3.36
N GLN A 147 -13.16 12.25 -2.10
CA GLN A 147 -12.66 11.46 -0.97
C GLN A 147 -13.42 10.13 -0.79
N HIS A 148 -14.71 10.12 -1.11
CA HIS A 148 -15.57 8.93 -0.96
C HIS A 148 -15.78 8.14 -2.26
N VAL A 149 -15.21 8.59 -3.38
CA VAL A 149 -15.44 7.97 -4.69
C VAL A 149 -14.46 6.82 -4.92
N PHE A 150 -14.89 5.58 -4.65
CA PHE A 150 -14.03 4.38 -4.70
C PHE A 150 -12.75 4.55 -3.86
N PRO A 151 -12.87 4.67 -2.52
CA PRO A 151 -11.70 4.73 -1.67
C PRO A 151 -10.93 3.40 -1.75
N ASP A 152 -9.62 3.48 -1.94
CA ASP A 152 -8.76 2.30 -1.79
C ASP A 152 -8.56 2.05 -0.29
N ARG A 153 -8.98 0.87 0.18
CA ARG A 153 -8.80 0.45 1.58
C ARG A 153 -7.36 0.09 1.94
N GLY A 154 -6.45 0.03 0.95
CA GLY A 154 -5.06 -0.32 1.16
C GLY A 154 -4.73 -1.78 0.84
N LEU A 155 -3.46 -2.03 0.52
CA LEU A 155 -2.96 -3.33 0.06
C LEU A 155 -3.28 -4.47 1.04
N TYR A 156 -3.06 -4.29 2.34
CA TYR A 156 -3.20 -5.38 3.31
C TYR A 156 -4.65 -5.80 3.50
N GLU A 157 -5.54 -4.81 3.54
CA GLU A 157 -6.98 -5.02 3.64
C GLU A 157 -7.55 -5.71 2.39
N ASN A 158 -7.16 -5.23 1.21
CA ASN A 158 -7.64 -5.81 -0.05
C ASN A 158 -7.01 -7.20 -0.32
N ALA A 159 -5.77 -7.45 0.07
CA ALA A 159 -5.15 -8.76 0.00
C ALA A 159 -5.81 -9.78 0.94
N ARG A 160 -6.16 -9.34 2.16
CA ARG A 160 -6.93 -10.16 3.11
C ARG A 160 -8.31 -10.51 2.55
N GLU A 161 -9.07 -9.52 2.07
CA GLU A 161 -10.37 -9.76 1.43
C GLU A 161 -10.26 -10.78 0.28
N PHE A 162 -9.27 -10.59 -0.60
CA PHE A 162 -9.06 -11.47 -1.74
C PHE A 162 -8.82 -12.91 -1.27
N ARG A 163 -7.93 -13.11 -0.29
CA ARG A 163 -7.62 -14.41 0.29
C ARG A 163 -8.85 -15.08 0.86
N GLU A 164 -9.53 -14.41 1.78
CA GLU A 164 -10.65 -14.97 2.53
C GLU A 164 -11.81 -15.35 1.60
N ASN A 165 -12.10 -14.50 0.62
CA ASN A 165 -13.15 -14.78 -0.36
C ASN A 165 -12.76 -15.94 -1.29
N LEU A 166 -11.49 -16.04 -1.71
CA LEU A 166 -11.04 -17.11 -2.58
C LEU A 166 -11.06 -18.44 -1.85
N GLU A 167 -10.54 -18.48 -0.62
CA GLU A 167 -10.57 -19.68 0.22
C GLU A 167 -11.99 -20.15 0.48
N ARG A 168 -12.90 -19.22 0.83
CA ARG A 168 -14.32 -19.54 1.02
C ARG A 168 -14.95 -20.15 -0.24
N CYS A 169 -14.71 -19.55 -1.41
CA CYS A 169 -15.22 -20.09 -2.66
C CYS A 169 -14.67 -21.48 -2.97
N ILE A 170 -13.37 -21.73 -2.75
CA ILE A 170 -12.75 -23.05 -2.95
C ILE A 170 -13.35 -24.08 -1.99
N ARG A 171 -13.49 -23.75 -0.71
CA ARG A 171 -14.10 -24.64 0.30
C ARG A 171 -15.53 -25.02 -0.08
N THR A 172 -16.35 -24.04 -0.44
CA THR A 172 -17.72 -24.29 -0.94
C THR A 172 -17.73 -25.18 -2.18
N ALA A 173 -16.84 -24.91 -3.15
CA ALA A 173 -16.76 -25.71 -4.38
C ALA A 173 -16.33 -27.17 -4.11
N LEU A 174 -15.54 -27.40 -3.07
CA LEU A 174 -15.10 -28.73 -2.64
C LEU A 174 -16.07 -29.41 -1.67
N GLY A 175 -17.14 -28.73 -1.24
CA GLY A 175 -18.08 -29.26 -0.23
C GLY A 175 -17.48 -29.38 1.17
N ILE A 176 -16.42 -28.61 1.46
CA ILE A 176 -15.76 -28.58 2.78
C ILE A 176 -16.38 -27.41 3.55
N ALA A 177 -17.24 -27.72 4.53
CA ALA A 177 -17.82 -26.73 5.44
C ALA A 177 -16.79 -26.24 6.46
#